data_AF-A0A0N5A693-F1
#
_entry.id   AF-A0A0N5A693-F1
#
_cell.length_a   1.000
_cell.length_b   1.000
_cell.length_c   1.000
_cell.angle_alpha   90.00
_cell.angle_beta   90.00
_cell.angle_gamma   90.00
#
_symmetry.space_group_name_H-M   'P 1'
#
loop_
_entity.id
_entity.type
_entity.pdbx_description
1 polymer ?
#
loop_
_entity_poly.entity_id
_entity_poly.type
_entity_poly.pdbx_seq_one_letter_code
_entity_poly.pdbx_strand_id
1 'polypeptide(L)'
;MAFDEKLQVLKQRLLAIMEKIDDIEKSVEEVEKTVADISELMELIHNRRDGELPHDILFTNRQIDDFFKYVTSGFCDIYTKKVTGDGTLENVIKHLRRSK
;
A
#
# COMPACT_ATOMS: atom_id res chain seq x y z
N MET A 1 47.97 20.24 0.33
CA MET A 1 46.75 20.71 -0.36
C MET A 1 46.79 22.22 -0.41
N ALA A 2 46.82 22.76 -1.62
CA ALA A 2 46.78 24.20 -1.85
C ALA A 2 45.43 24.77 -1.37
N PHE A 3 45.42 26.04 -0.96
CA PHE A 3 44.20 26.72 -0.48
C PHE A 3 43.05 26.61 -1.50
N ASP A 4 43.38 26.69 -2.79
CA ASP A 4 42.41 26.60 -3.89
C ASP A 4 41.75 25.22 -4.02
N GLU A 5 42.47 24.13 -3.72
CA GLU A 5 41.91 22.77 -3.73
C GLU A 5 40.86 22.61 -2.62
N LYS A 6 41.13 23.17 -1.43
CA LYS A 6 40.16 23.17 -0.32
C LYS A 6 38.92 23.98 -0.66
N LEU A 7 39.10 25.12 -1.34
CA LEU A 7 37.99 25.97 -1.78
C LEU A 7 37.12 25.27 -2.82
N GLN A 8 37.72 24.54 -3.77
CA GLN A 8 36.98 23.73 -4.75
C GLN A 8 36.19 22.60 -4.09
N VAL A 9 36.79 21.88 -3.14
CA VAL A 9 36.08 20.81 -2.41
C VAL A 9 34.90 21.36 -1.61
N LEU A 10 35.08 22.51 -0.95
CA LEU A 10 34.00 23.21 -0.25
C LEU A 10 32.86 23.59 -1.20
N LYS A 11 33.19 24.15 -2.37
CA LYS A 11 32.20 24.51 -3.39
C LYS A 11 31.39 23.30 -3.87
N GLN A 12 32.06 22.18 -4.16
CA GLN A 12 31.40 20.95 -4.59
C GLN A 12 30.47 20.38 -3.51
N ARG A 13 30.91 20.39 -2.25
CA ARG A 13 30.06 19.96 -1.12
C ARG A 13 28.84 20.84 -0.97
N LEU A 14 28.99 22.16 -1.17
CA LEU A 14 27.88 23.10 -1.04
C LEU A 14 26.84 22.87 -2.14
N LEU A 15 27.26 22.62 -3.38
CA LEU A 15 26.37 22.24 -4.47
C LEU A 15 25.62 20.93 -4.18
N ALA A 16 26.33 19.91 -3.70
CA ALA A 16 25.69 18.64 -3.35
C ALA A 16 24.70 18.76 -2.17
N ILE A 17 24.93 19.70 -1.25
CA ILE A 17 23.98 20.00 -0.18
C ILE A 17 22.75 20.71 -0.74
N MET A 18 22.92 21.65 -1.68
CA MET A 18 21.80 22.33 -2.33
C MET A 18 20.90 21.35 -3.09
N GLU A 19 21.47 20.44 -3.89
CA GLU A 19 20.68 19.42 -4.60
C GLU A 19 19.87 18.55 -3.62
N LYS A 20 20.46 18.16 -2.49
CA LYS A 20 19.74 17.41 -1.45
C LYS A 20 18.63 18.20 -0.79
N ILE A 21 18.78 19.52 -0.65
CA ILE A 21 17.71 20.38 -0.13
C ILE A 21 16.54 20.40 -1.12
N ASP A 22 16.81 20.57 -2.42
CA ASP A 22 15.78 20.56 -3.45
C ASP A 22 15.00 19.23 -3.47
N ASP A 23 15.67 18.09 -3.27
CA ASP A 23 15.04 16.77 -3.18
C ASP A 23 14.19 16.62 -1.90
N ILE A 24 14.65 17.19 -0.78
CA ILE A 24 13.89 17.21 0.47
C ILE A 24 12.64 18.08 0.31
N GLU A 25 12.73 19.24 -0.33
CA GLU A 25 11.58 20.13 -0.56
C GLU A 25 10.48 19.41 -1.35
N LYS A 26 10.82 18.72 -2.44
CA LYS A 26 9.85 17.90 -3.20
C LYS A 26 9.23 16.80 -2.35
N SER A 27 10.05 16.13 -1.53
CA SER A 27 9.56 15.06 -0.64
C SER A 27 8.58 15.62 0.40
N VAL A 28 8.81 16.83 0.90
CA VAL A 28 7.89 17.51 1.82
C VAL A 28 6.56 17.83 1.13
N GLU A 29 6.60 18.37 -0.09
CA GLU A 29 5.38 18.67 -0.87
C GLU A 29 4.52 17.40 -1.10
N GLU A 30 5.15 16.26 -1.41
CA GLU A 30 4.44 14.98 -1.57
C GLU A 30 3.81 14.49 -0.27
N VAL A 31 4.50 14.65 0.86
CA VAL A 31 3.99 14.32 2.20
C VAL A 31 2.81 15.21 2.55
N GLU A 32 2.90 16.52 2.32
CA GLU A 32 1.81 17.47 2.57
C GLU A 32 0.56 17.11 1.77
N LYS A 33 0.71 16.76 0.49
CA LYS A 33 -0.39 16.28 -0.34
C LYS A 33 -1.01 15.00 0.22
N THR A 34 -0.19 14.03 0.61
CA THR A 34 -0.66 12.77 1.19
C THR A 34 -1.42 12.99 2.50
N VAL A 35 -0.94 13.91 3.34
CA VAL A 35 -1.63 14.29 4.58
C VAL A 35 -2.98 14.93 4.28
N ALA A 36 -3.06 15.83 3.30
CA ALA A 36 -4.32 16.45 2.88
C ALA A 36 -5.35 15.41 2.41
N ASP A 37 -4.93 14.46 1.56
CA ASP A 37 -5.80 13.38 1.07
C ASP A 37 -6.31 12.50 2.25
N ILE A 38 -5.44 12.17 3.21
CA ILE A 38 -5.82 11.42 4.41
C ILE A 38 -6.80 12.21 5.27
N SER A 39 -6.58 13.51 5.47
CA SER A 39 -7.47 14.37 6.23
C SER A 39 -8.86 14.45 5.60
N GLU A 40 -8.96 14.59 4.28
CA GLU A 40 -10.23 14.57 3.56
C GLU A 40 -10.96 13.23 3.73
N LEU A 41 -10.24 12.10 3.64
CA LEU A 41 -10.81 10.79 3.90
C LEU A 41 -11.31 10.64 5.34
N MET A 42 -10.56 11.13 6.32
CA MET A 42 -10.98 11.11 7.73
C MET A 42 -12.24 11.95 7.96
N GLU A 43 -12.33 13.13 7.36
CA GLU A 43 -13.54 13.97 7.43
C GLU A 43 -14.73 13.28 6.76
N LEU A 44 -14.54 12.64 5.60
CA LEU A 44 -15.58 11.86 4.93
C LEU A 44 -16.08 10.70 5.80
N ILE A 45 -15.18 10.00 6.51
CA ILE A 45 -15.52 8.93 7.44
C ILE A 45 -16.29 9.49 8.64
N HIS A 46 -15.82 10.59 9.22
CA HIS A 46 -16.44 11.24 10.37
C HIS A 46 -17.85 11.74 10.03
N ASN A 47 -18.00 12.48 8.93
CA ASN A 47 -19.25 13.11 8.51
C ASN A 47 -20.32 12.11 8.03
N ARG A 48 -19.95 10.90 7.60
CA ARG A 48 -20.94 9.93 7.12
C ARG A 48 -21.61 9.12 8.24
N ARG A 49 -20.98 8.91 9.41
CA ARG A 49 -21.48 7.97 10.44
C ARG A 49 -21.00 8.20 11.89
N ASP A 50 -20.83 9.44 12.35
CA ASP A 50 -20.31 9.71 13.72
C ASP A 50 -18.97 8.98 14.04
N GLY A 51 -18.21 8.60 13.00
CA GLY A 51 -16.99 7.79 13.13
C GLY A 51 -17.18 6.26 13.16
N GLU A 52 -18.40 5.72 13.05
CA GLU A 52 -18.65 4.27 12.99
C GLU A 52 -18.55 3.72 11.55
N LEU A 53 -17.61 2.80 11.32
CA LEU A 53 -17.56 2.07 10.06
C LEU A 53 -18.81 1.17 9.92
N PRO A 54 -19.46 1.14 8.74
CA PRO A 54 -20.57 0.22 8.50
C PRO A 54 -20.18 -1.22 8.78
N HIS A 55 -21.02 -1.94 9.53
CA HIS A 55 -20.83 -3.38 9.76
C HIS A 55 -20.65 -4.13 8.43
N ASP A 56 -21.36 -3.73 7.39
CA ASP A 56 -21.27 -4.33 6.05
C ASP A 56 -19.88 -4.15 5.44
N ILE A 57 -19.26 -2.96 5.57
CA ILE A 57 -17.91 -2.70 5.06
C ILE A 57 -16.87 -3.51 5.86
N LEU A 58 -16.99 -3.57 7.18
CA LEU A 58 -16.11 -4.39 8.02
C LEU A 58 -16.21 -5.87 7.67
N PHE A 59 -17.43 -6.36 7.44
CA PHE A 59 -17.70 -7.73 7.05
C PHE A 59 -17.12 -8.04 5.67
N THR A 60 -17.34 -7.18 4.68
CA THR A 60 -16.79 -7.35 3.32
C THR A 60 -15.26 -7.31 3.32
N ASN A 61 -14.63 -6.37 4.02
CA ASN A 61 -13.16 -6.30 4.11
C ASN A 61 -12.58 -7.55 4.77
N ARG A 62 -13.23 -8.07 5.81
CA ARG A 62 -12.82 -9.33 6.44
C ARG A 62 -12.91 -10.52 5.47
N GLN A 63 -13.96 -10.60 4.67
CA GLN A 63 -14.10 -11.65 3.65
C GLN A 63 -13.03 -11.56 2.57
N ILE A 64 -12.66 -10.34 2.15
CA ILE A 64 -11.60 -10.09 1.17
C ILE A 64 -10.24 -10.53 1.74
N ASP A 65 -9.93 -10.17 2.99
CA ASP A 65 -8.69 -10.58 3.67
C ASP A 65 -8.59 -12.10 3.82
N ASP A 66 -9.69 -12.76 4.20
CA ASP A 66 -9.74 -14.22 4.35
C ASP A 66 -9.56 -14.92 2.99
N PHE A 67 -10.09 -14.34 1.91
CA PHE A 67 -9.85 -14.82 0.55
C PHE A 67 -8.39 -14.67 0.12
N PHE A 68 -7.75 -13.53 0.38
CA PHE A 68 -6.33 -13.35 0.06
C PHE A 68 -5.43 -14.27 0.87
N LYS A 69 -5.73 -14.49 2.16
CA LYS A 69 -5.03 -15.48 2.99
C LYS A 69 -5.22 -16.90 2.44
N TYR A 70 -6.41 -17.25 1.97
CA TYR A 70 -6.68 -18.54 1.36
C TYR A 70 -5.88 -18.76 0.07
N VAL A 71 -5.85 -17.77 -0.82
CA VAL A 71 -5.10 -17.82 -2.08
C VAL A 71 -3.59 -17.89 -1.82
N THR A 72 -3.08 -17.09 -0.87
CA THR A 72 -1.64 -17.04 -0.56
C THR A 72 -1.13 -18.25 0.23
N SER A 73 -1.99 -18.89 1.02
CA SER A 73 -1.65 -20.12 1.77
C SER A 73 -1.82 -21.42 0.97
N GLY A 74 -2.04 -21.33 -0.34
CA GLY A 74 -2.15 -22.51 -1.20
C GLY A 74 -3.44 -23.30 -0.98
N PHE A 75 -4.56 -22.61 -0.78
CA PHE A 75 -5.89 -23.19 -0.62
C PHE A 75 -6.10 -23.98 0.69
N CYS A 76 -5.61 -23.46 1.82
CA CYS A 76 -5.87 -24.03 3.15
C CYS A 76 -7.33 -23.79 3.60
N ASP A 77 -8.11 -24.85 3.81
CA ASP A 77 -9.46 -24.75 4.38
C ASP A 77 -9.44 -23.97 5.71
N ILE A 78 -10.24 -22.89 5.76
CA ILE A 78 -10.29 -21.91 6.85
C ILE A 78 -10.75 -22.57 8.17
N TYR A 79 -11.59 -23.60 8.12
CA TYR A 79 -12.12 -24.28 9.31
C TYR A 79 -11.20 -25.39 9.81
N THR A 80 -10.55 -26.11 8.89
CA THR A 80 -9.76 -27.30 9.25
C THR A 80 -8.25 -27.07 9.26
N LYS A 81 -7.77 -25.93 8.74
CA LYS A 81 -6.35 -25.53 8.62
C LYS A 81 -5.47 -26.56 7.90
N LYS A 82 -6.08 -27.46 7.12
CA LYS A 82 -5.36 -28.43 6.29
C LYS A 82 -5.15 -27.82 4.91
N VAL A 83 -3.98 -28.05 4.32
CA VAL A 83 -3.70 -27.74 2.90
C VAL A 83 -4.55 -28.69 2.06
N THR A 84 -5.77 -28.26 1.78
CA THR A 84 -6.68 -28.92 0.87
C THR A 84 -6.23 -28.51 -0.52
N GLY A 85 -5.31 -29.27 -1.12
CA GLY A 85 -5.04 -29.20 -2.56
C GLY A 85 -6.25 -29.66 -3.38
N ASP A 86 -7.43 -29.10 -3.08
CA ASP A 86 -8.72 -29.56 -3.54
C ASP A 86 -9.16 -28.73 -4.75
N GLY A 87 -9.30 -29.43 -5.87
CA GLY A 87 -9.53 -28.90 -7.22
C GLY A 87 -10.94 -28.35 -7.44
N THR A 88 -11.57 -27.74 -6.44
CA THR A 88 -12.87 -27.07 -6.60
C THR A 88 -12.74 -25.83 -7.47
N LEU A 89 -11.65 -25.05 -7.33
CA LEU A 89 -11.38 -23.94 -8.26
C LEU A 89 -11.09 -24.44 -9.68
N GLU A 90 -10.38 -25.56 -9.82
CA GLU A 90 -10.09 -26.17 -11.13
C GLU A 90 -11.36 -26.74 -11.78
N ASN A 91 -12.29 -27.29 -10.99
CA ASN A 91 -13.61 -27.73 -11.44
C ASN A 91 -14.51 -26.56 -11.86
N VAL A 92 -14.46 -25.44 -11.13
CA VAL A 92 -15.17 -24.20 -11.49
C VAL A 92 -14.58 -23.58 -12.77
N ILE A 93 -13.25 -23.52 -12.90
CA ILE A 93 -12.57 -23.07 -14.12
C ILE A 93 -12.86 -24.00 -15.31
N LYS A 94 -12.95 -25.31 -15.10
CA LYS A 94 -13.37 -26.29 -16.13
C LYS A 94 -14.79 -26.04 -16.62
N HIS A 95 -15.72 -25.75 -15.72
CA HIS A 95 -17.11 -25.42 -16.08
C HIS A 95 -17.18 -24.12 -16.89
N LEU A 96 -16.44 -23.09 -16.50
CA LEU A 96 -16.40 -21.81 -17.20
C LEU A 96 -15.74 -21.91 -18.60
N ARG A 97 -14.75 -22.79 -18.79
CA ARG A 97 -14.13 -23.03 -20.11
C ARG A 97 -14.98 -23.89 -21.05
N ARG A 98 -15.87 -24.73 -20.53
CA ARG A 98 -16.78 -25.58 -21.33
C ARG A 98 -18.08 -24.88 -21.76
N SER A 99 -18.33 -23.67 -21.24
CA SER A 99 -19.52 -22.87 -21.54
C SER A 99 -19.33 -21.83 -22.66
N LYS A 100 -18.27 -21.98 -23.48
CA LYS A 100 -18.08 -21.23 -24.74
C LYS A 100 -18.28 -22.15 -25.93
#